data_AF-A0A958CBX4-F1
#
_entry.id   AF-A0A958CBX4-F1
#
_cell.length_a   1.000
_cell.length_b   1.000
_cell.length_c   1.000
_cell.angle_alpha   90.00
_cell.angle_beta   90.00
_cell.angle_gamma   90.00
#
_symmetry.space_group_name_H-M   'P 1'
#
loop_
_entity.id
_entity.type
_entity.pdbx_description
1 polymer ?
#
loop_
_entity_poly.entity_id
_entity_poly.type
_entity_poly.pdbx_seq_one_letter_code
_entity_poly.pdbx_strand_id
1 'polypeptide(L)'
;TRIGLKAGYGVVAVDPSVVRLGSRVYVPGYGAAIAGDTGGGVVGRWVDLGYDDGTARPWGRCVDVYMVGEPPPDYLIRYRLPNTPQVSCLR
;
A
#
# COMPACT_ATOMS: atom_id res chain seq x y z
N THR A 1 7.78 -12.52 -5.92
CA THR A 1 8.17 -11.23 -5.33
C THR A 1 9.28 -11.44 -4.31
N ARG A 2 10.06 -10.41 -4.00
CA ARG A 2 11.24 -10.48 -3.13
C ARG A 2 10.96 -11.05 -1.74
N ILE A 3 9.79 -10.78 -1.15
CA ILE A 3 9.43 -11.30 0.19
C ILE A 3 8.55 -12.56 0.15
N GLY A 4 8.37 -13.18 -1.01
CA GLY A 4 7.62 -14.44 -1.15
C GLY A 4 6.11 -14.29 -1.28
N LEU A 5 5.56 -13.08 -1.38
CA LEU A 5 4.15 -12.88 -1.72
C LEU A 5 3.88 -13.30 -3.18
N LYS A 6 2.66 -13.77 -3.44
CA LYS A 6 2.17 -13.97 -4.81
C LYS A 6 2.20 -12.62 -5.54
N ALA A 7 2.83 -12.58 -6.71
CA ALA A 7 2.79 -11.39 -7.57
C ALA A 7 1.38 -11.17 -8.09
N GLY A 8 0.97 -9.92 -8.22
CA GLY A 8 -0.40 -9.58 -8.62
C GLY A 8 -0.85 -8.25 -8.05
N TYR A 9 -2.14 -7.98 -8.20
CA TYR A 9 -2.75 -6.78 -7.64
C TYR A 9 -2.63 -6.76 -6.11
N GLY A 10 -2.25 -5.59 -5.55
CA GLY A 10 -2.02 -5.41 -4.12
C GLY A 10 -0.56 -5.63 -3.68
N VAL A 11 0.36 -5.94 -4.59
CA VAL A 11 1.80 -5.97 -4.33
C VAL A 11 2.51 -4.98 -5.25
N VAL A 12 3.39 -4.15 -4.68
CA VAL A 12 4.21 -3.20 -5.44
C VAL A 12 5.69 -3.50 -5.28
N ALA A 13 6.46 -3.21 -6.33
CA ALA A 13 7.92 -3.21 -6.23
C ALA A 13 8.41 -1.82 -5.85
N VAL A 14 9.42 -1.76 -4.98
CA VAL A 14 10.01 -0.51 -4.47
C VAL A 14 11.53 -0.63 -4.34
N ASP A 15 12.20 0.51 -4.14
CA ASP A 15 13.55 0.55 -3.61
C ASP A 15 13.54 0.40 -2.07
N PRO A 16 14.12 -0.69 -1.51
CA PRO A 16 14.15 -0.91 -0.06
C PRO A 16 14.87 0.17 0.76
N SER A 17 15.74 0.96 0.14
CA SER A 17 16.42 2.09 0.80
C SER A 17 15.50 3.28 1.05
N VAL A 18 14.39 3.37 0.32
CA VAL A 18 13.38 4.45 0.44
C VAL A 18 12.12 3.94 1.16
N VAL A 19 11.61 2.77 0.77
CA VAL A 19 10.44 2.13 1.39
C VAL A 19 10.82 0.72 1.82
N ARG A 20 10.78 0.45 3.13
CA ARG A 20 11.09 -0.88 3.65
C ARG A 20 10.12 -1.92 3.10
N LEU A 21 10.64 -3.08 2.69
CA LEU A 21 9.80 -4.21 2.31
C LEU A 21 8.88 -4.64 3.47
N GLY A 22 7.67 -5.05 3.14
CA GLY A 22 6.59 -5.35 4.09
C GLY A 22 5.75 -4.13 4.50
N SER A 23 6.17 -2.91 4.16
CA SER A 23 5.37 -1.70 4.43
C SER A 23 4.03 -1.75 3.69
N ARG A 24 2.96 -1.35 4.39
CA ARG A 24 1.65 -1.13 3.76
C ARG A 24 1.63 0.29 3.19
N VAL A 25 1.20 0.41 1.95
CA VAL A 25 1.13 1.69 1.23
C VAL A 25 -0.24 1.86 0.59
N TYR A 26 -0.60 3.10 0.30
CA TYR A 26 -1.74 3.46 -0.53
C TYR A 26 -1.26 4.31 -1.70
N VAL A 27 -1.56 3.85 -2.91
CA VAL A 27 -1.22 4.54 -4.16
C VAL A 27 -2.51 5.07 -4.79
N PRO A 28 -2.68 6.40 -4.91
CA PRO A 28 -3.90 7.01 -5.46
C PRO A 28 -4.25 6.50 -6.86
N GLY A 29 -5.42 5.90 -7.02
CA GLY A 29 -5.89 5.34 -8.29
C GLY A 29 -5.39 3.93 -8.60
N TYR A 30 -4.58 3.33 -7.72
CA TYR A 30 -4.28 1.90 -7.73
C TYR A 30 -4.93 1.20 -6.54
N GLY A 31 -4.71 1.70 -5.31
CA GLY A 31 -5.31 1.16 -4.09
C GLY A 31 -4.28 0.90 -2.98
N ALA A 32 -4.71 0.13 -1.97
CA ALA A 32 -3.84 -0.33 -0.90
C ALA A 32 -2.96 -1.48 -1.39
N ALA A 33 -1.69 -1.50 -0.98
CA ALA A 33 -0.73 -2.50 -1.40
C ALA A 33 0.34 -2.77 -0.34
N ILE A 34 1.09 -3.86 -0.53
CA ILE A 34 2.27 -4.20 0.25
C ILE A 34 3.51 -3.96 -0.63
N ALA A 35 4.52 -3.30 -0.06
CA ALA A 35 5.86 -3.24 -0.62
C ALA A 35 6.51 -4.63 -0.56
N GLY A 36 6.19 -5.48 -1.53
CA GLY A 36 6.52 -6.91 -1.50
C GLY A 36 7.62 -7.33 -2.46
N ASP A 37 7.99 -6.45 -3.39
CA ASP A 37 8.95 -6.78 -4.42
C ASP A 37 10.01 -5.69 -4.65
N THR A 38 10.98 -6.04 -5.48
CA THR A 38 12.05 -5.16 -5.97
C THR A 38 12.31 -5.49 -7.43
N GLY A 39 12.79 -4.54 -8.23
CA GLY A 39 13.21 -4.79 -9.60
C GLY A 39 14.45 -3.98 -9.95
N GLY A 40 15.24 -4.44 -10.93
CA GLY A 40 16.48 -3.74 -11.31
C GLY A 40 16.26 -2.31 -11.80
N GLY A 41 15.09 -2.01 -12.38
CA GLY A 41 14.68 -0.67 -12.81
C GLY A 41 13.92 0.14 -11.75
N VAL A 42 13.63 -0.42 -10.58
CA VAL A 42 12.82 0.22 -9.53
C VAL A 42 13.75 0.79 -8.46
N VAL A 43 14.30 1.97 -8.74
CA VAL A 43 15.35 2.62 -7.93
C VAL A 43 14.89 4.00 -7.45
N GLY A 44 15.23 4.36 -6.22
CA GLY A 44 14.86 5.61 -5.58
C GLY A 44 13.36 5.71 -5.31
N ARG A 45 12.71 6.74 -5.84
CA ARG A 45 11.27 7.02 -5.61
C ARG A 45 10.34 6.29 -6.59
N TRP A 46 10.88 5.41 -7.43
CA TRP A 46 10.07 4.62 -8.37
C TRP A 46 9.29 3.55 -7.62
N VAL A 47 8.03 3.38 -8.01
CA VAL A 47 7.12 2.34 -7.53
C VAL A 47 6.52 1.66 -8.74
N ASP A 48 6.70 0.35 -8.84
CA ASP A 48 6.11 -0.46 -9.90
C ASP A 48 4.85 -1.17 -9.39
N LEU A 49 3.75 -1.06 -10.13
CA LEU A 49 2.44 -1.51 -9.70
C LEU A 49 2.19 -2.94 -10.18
N GLY A 50 2.03 -3.87 -9.25
CA GLY A 50 1.66 -5.24 -9.58
C GLY A 50 0.23 -5.33 -10.10
N TYR A 51 0.00 -6.16 -11.12
CA TYR A 51 -1.32 -6.49 -11.61
C TYR A 51 -1.42 -7.99 -11.81
N ASP A 52 -2.63 -8.52 -11.69
CA ASP A 52 -2.89 -9.89 -12.14
C ASP A 52 -2.85 -9.93 -13.67
N ASP A 53 -2.58 -11.10 -14.23
CA ASP A 53 -2.47 -11.30 -15.67
C ASP A 53 -3.69 -10.75 -16.42
N GLY A 54 -3.44 -9.92 -17.44
CA GLY A 54 -4.49 -9.30 -18.27
C GLY A 54 -5.25 -8.14 -17.62
N THR A 55 -4.96 -7.80 -16.36
CA THR A 55 -5.65 -6.70 -15.64
C THR A 55 -4.89 -5.38 -15.66
N ALA A 56 -3.65 -5.39 -16.17
CA ALA A 56 -2.81 -4.21 -16.28
C ALA A 56 -3.53 -3.02 -16.93
N ARG A 57 -3.26 -1.84 -16.40
CA ARG A 57 -3.81 -0.58 -16.88
C ARG A 57 -2.67 0.37 -17.25
N PRO A 58 -2.83 1.22 -18.29
CA PRO A 58 -1.85 2.24 -18.60
C PRO A 58 -1.55 3.12 -17.38
N TRP A 59 -0.27 3.20 -17.03
CA TRP A 59 0.20 3.99 -15.89
C TRP A 59 1.55 4.63 -16.22
N GLY A 60 1.75 5.84 -15.74
CA GLY A 60 2.97 6.63 -15.99
C GLY A 60 2.82 8.04 -15.48
N ARG A 61 2.70 8.21 -14.16
CA ARG A 61 2.54 9.52 -13.52
C ARG A 61 3.16 9.57 -12.13
N CYS A 62 3.53 10.76 -11.71
CA CYS A 62 3.97 11.01 -10.34
C CYS A 62 2.76 11.25 -9.45
N VAL A 63 2.72 10.57 -8.30
CA VAL A 63 1.68 10.73 -7.27
C VAL A 63 2.33 10.67 -5.89
N ASP A 64 1.66 11.24 -4.90
CA ASP A 64 2.04 11.04 -3.50
C ASP A 64 1.56 9.67 -3.02
N VAL A 65 2.51 8.85 -2.58
CA VAL A 65 2.25 7.53 -2.00
C VAL A 65 2.23 7.64 -0.49
N TYR A 66 1.19 7.10 0.13
CA TYR A 66 0.97 7.21 1.56
C TYR A 66 1.38 5.91 2.24
N MET A 67 2.17 5.99 3.32
CA MET A 67 2.39 4.83 4.19
C MET A 67 1.13 4.62 5.05
N VAL A 68 0.56 3.42 4.97
CA VAL A 68 -0.58 3.02 5.79
C VAL A 68 -0.01 2.42 7.06
N GLY A 69 0.19 3.26 8.07
CA GLY A 69 0.59 2.82 9.40
C GLY A 69 -0.53 2.02 10.07
N GLU A 70 -0.15 1.15 11.00
CA GLU A 70 -1.11 0.69 12.00
C GLU A 70 -1.57 1.89 12.84
N PRO A 71 -2.85 1.98 13.22
CA PRO A 71 -3.28 2.98 14.18
C PRO A 71 -2.42 2.82 15.44
N PRO A 72 -2.07 3.93 16.12
CA PRO A 72 -1.35 3.81 17.38
C PRO A 72 -2.20 3.00 18.36
N PRO A 73 -1.58 2.32 19.34
CA PRO A 73 -2.30 1.62 20.39
C PRO A 73 -3.44 2.45 20.96
N ASP A 74 -4.54 1.79 21.32
CA ASP A 74 -5.79 2.43 21.74
C ASP A 74 -5.61 3.50 22.83
N TYR A 75 -4.65 3.31 23.73
CA TYR A 75 -4.33 4.22 24.83
C TYR A 75 -3.64 5.53 24.39
N LEU A 76 -3.15 5.62 23.16
CA LEU A 76 -2.56 6.83 22.58
C LEU A 76 -3.56 7.63 21.74
N ILE A 77 -4.74 7.07 21.45
CA ILE A 77 -5.76 7.73 20.64
C ILE A 77 -6.50 8.76 21.50
N ARG A 78 -6.08 10.03 21.42
CA ARG A 78 -6.68 11.14 22.19
C ARG A 78 -8.11 11.48 21.78
N TYR A 79 -8.48 11.14 20.55
CA TYR A 79 -9.81 11.42 20.02
C TYR A 79 -10.24 10.29 19.09
N ARG A 80 -11.40 9.68 19.40
CA ARG A 80 -12.10 8.76 18.52
C ARG A 80 -13.32 9.48 17.98
N LEU A 81 -13.56 9.34 16.67
CA LEU A 81 -14.78 9.87 16.07
C LEU A 81 -16.01 9.23 16.74
N PRO A 82 -17.02 10.03 17.14
CA PRO A 82 -18.24 9.48 17.68
C PRO A 82 -18.90 8.59 16.63
N ASN A 83 -19.25 7.37 17.04
CA ASN A 83 -19.90 6.39 16.16
C ASN A 83 -21.41 6.65 16.04
N THR A 84 -21.86 7.91 16.05
CA THR A 84 -23.27 8.29 16.18
C THR A 84 -23.84 8.82 14.86
N PRO A 85 -25.04 8.37 14.43
CA PRO A 85 -25.85 7.31 15.04
C PRO A 85 -25.13 5.96 14.98
N GLN A 86 -25.34 5.10 15.99
CA GLN A 86 -24.70 3.78 16.04
C GLN A 86 -25.19 2.90 14.90
N VAL A 87 -24.53 3.00 13.76
CA VAL A 87 -24.64 2.03 12.69
C VAL A 87 -23.88 0.80 13.15
N SER A 88 -24.61 -0.26 13.48
CA SER A 88 -24.03 -1.58 13.73
C SER A 88 -23.21 -1.98 12.50
N CYS A 89 -21.88 -1.89 12.59
CA CYS A 89 -20.97 -2.43 11.58
C CYS A 89 -20.93 -3.97 11.57
N LEU A 90 -21.74 -4.65 12.40
CA LEU A 90 -21.96 -6.09 12.31
C LEU A 90 -22.94 -6.40 11.18
N ARG A 91 -22.41 -6.64 9.99
CA ARG A 91 -23.03 -7.46 8.95
C ARG A 91 -21.97 -8.27 8.24
#